data_AF-A0A9E3DBG3-F1
#
_entry.id   AF-A0A9E3DBG3-F1
#
_cell.length_a   1.000
_cell.length_b   1.000
_cell.length_c   1.000
_cell.angle_alpha   90.00
_cell.angle_beta   90.00
_cell.angle_gamma   90.00
#
_symmetry.space_group_name_H-M   'P 1'
#
loop_
_entity.id
_entity.type
_entity.pdbx_description
1 polymer ?
#
loop_
_entity_poly.entity_id
_entity_poly.type
_entity_poly.pdbx_seq_one_letter_code
_entity_poly.pdbx_strand_id
1 'polypeptide(L)'
;MSRVDVVLRSARRRFRRLPPTEVPAALRRGAVLVDIRPQAQRFREGEIPGALLIERNVLEWRCDPTSDAKLPEAVGDDVEWVIVCSEGYTSSLAAAALLDIGLHRSTDVVGGYHALAGAGVLDQLNGGATTPSPGDLANAGTPSRRWI
;
A
#
# COMPACT_ATOMS: atom_id res chain seq x y z
N MET A 1 4.60 -18.77 -23.38
CA MET A 1 4.02 -17.85 -22.37
C MET A 1 3.07 -18.64 -21.50
N SER A 2 3.16 -18.55 -20.19
CA SER A 2 2.25 -19.28 -19.29
C SER A 2 0.86 -18.64 -19.29
N ARG A 3 -0.18 -19.36 -18.83
CA ARG A 3 -1.52 -18.79 -18.68
C ARG A 3 -1.53 -17.61 -17.70
N VAL A 4 -0.73 -17.68 -16.64
CA VAL A 4 -0.63 -16.59 -15.66
C VAL A 4 0.01 -15.34 -16.29
N ASP A 5 1.02 -15.49 -17.16
CA ASP A 5 1.61 -14.36 -17.88
C ASP A 5 0.58 -13.65 -18.78
N VAL A 6 -0.29 -14.42 -19.44
CA VAL A 6 -1.37 -13.87 -20.26
C VAL A 6 -2.33 -13.05 -19.41
N VAL A 7 -2.78 -13.60 -18.27
CA VAL A 7 -3.68 -12.91 -17.35
C VAL A 7 -3.03 -11.66 -16.77
N LEU A 8 -1.78 -11.74 -16.32
CA LEU A 8 -1.02 -10.59 -15.82
C LEU A 8 -0.88 -9.48 -16.88
N ARG A 9 -0.57 -9.86 -18.11
CA ARG A 9 -0.47 -8.91 -19.22
C ARG A 9 -1.81 -8.22 -19.48
N SER A 10 -2.90 -8.97 -19.48
CA SER A 10 -4.24 -8.41 -19.68
C SER A 10 -4.63 -7.46 -18.53
N ALA A 11 -4.38 -7.86 -17.28
CA ALA A 11 -4.63 -7.02 -16.10
C ALA A 11 -3.86 -5.69 -16.19
N ARG A 12 -2.54 -5.74 -16.45
CA ARG A 12 -1.65 -4.57 -16.51
C ARG A 12 -1.96 -3.59 -17.64
N ARG A 13 -2.84 -3.93 -18.60
CA ARG A 13 -3.31 -3.02 -19.64
C ARG A 13 -4.46 -2.12 -19.18
N ARG A 14 -5.09 -2.44 -18.05
CA ARG A 14 -6.29 -1.76 -17.55
C ARG A 14 -5.98 -0.51 -16.71
N PHE A 15 -4.73 -0.33 -16.29
CA PHE A 15 -4.30 0.76 -15.42
C PHE A 15 -2.82 1.10 -15.62
N ARG A 16 -2.42 2.32 -15.24
CA ARG A 16 -1.01 2.73 -15.24
C ARG A 16 -0.35 2.27 -13.94
N ARG A 17 0.55 1.29 -14.05
CA ARG A 17 1.38 0.84 -12.92
C ARG A 17 2.34 1.95 -12.47
N LEU A 18 2.54 2.09 -11.17
CA LEU A 18 3.46 3.08 -10.59
C LEU A 18 4.90 2.54 -10.54
N PRO A 19 5.88 3.28 -11.10
CA PRO A 19 7.28 3.09 -10.73
C PRO A 19 7.49 3.26 -9.22
N PRO A 20 8.41 2.54 -8.58
CA PRO A 20 8.64 2.64 -7.12
C PRO A 20 8.95 4.07 -6.69
N THR A 21 9.74 4.81 -7.47
CA THR A 21 10.13 6.20 -7.20
C THR A 21 8.97 7.20 -7.25
N GLU A 22 7.83 6.85 -7.85
CA GLU A 22 6.64 7.70 -7.87
C GLU A 22 5.74 7.51 -6.64
N VAL A 23 5.95 6.46 -5.84
CA VAL A 23 5.10 6.17 -4.67
C VAL A 23 5.09 7.32 -3.66
N PRO A 24 6.22 7.95 -3.27
CA PRO A 24 6.18 9.09 -2.35
C PRO A 24 5.32 10.26 -2.87
N ALA A 25 5.35 10.52 -4.19
CA ALA A 25 4.51 11.54 -4.80
C ALA A 25 3.03 11.13 -4.82
N ALA A 26 2.73 9.83 -4.86
CA ALA A 26 1.38 9.29 -4.72
C ALA A 26 0.79 9.53 -3.34
N LEU A 27 1.57 9.25 -2.30
CA LEU A 27 1.10 9.48 -0.93
C LEU A 27 0.86 10.96 -0.67
N ARG A 28 1.73 11.86 -1.17
CA ARG A 28 1.54 13.32 -1.03
C ARG A 28 0.27 13.85 -1.70
N ARG A 29 -0.25 13.18 -2.74
CA ARG A 29 -1.52 13.55 -3.39
C ARG A 29 -2.74 12.82 -2.81
N GLY A 30 -2.56 12.06 -1.73
CA GLY A 30 -3.64 11.37 -1.01
C GLY A 30 -3.89 9.92 -1.44
N ALA A 31 -2.96 9.28 -2.16
CA ALA A 31 -3.10 7.85 -2.45
C ALA A 31 -2.90 6.99 -1.19
N VAL A 32 -3.60 5.86 -1.13
CA VAL A 32 -3.54 4.91 -0.01
C VAL A 32 -2.66 3.74 -0.40
N LEU A 33 -1.51 3.59 0.27
CA LEU A 33 -0.61 2.46 0.05
C LEU A 33 -1.12 1.23 0.80
N VAL A 34 -1.23 0.10 0.11
CA VAL A 34 -1.75 -1.14 0.69
C VAL A 34 -0.73 -2.27 0.48
N ASP A 35 -0.28 -2.87 1.58
CA ASP A 35 0.55 -4.07 1.55
C ASP A 35 -0.33 -5.32 1.69
N ILE A 36 -0.37 -6.12 0.62
CA ILE A 36 -1.19 -7.34 0.55
C ILE A 36 -0.41 -8.61 0.85
N ARG A 37 0.85 -8.50 1.29
CA ARG A 37 1.70 -9.65 1.60
C ARG A 37 1.23 -10.35 2.88
N PRO A 38 1.22 -11.70 2.89
CA PRO A 38 0.99 -12.46 4.11
C PRO A 38 1.98 -12.07 5.22
N GLN A 39 1.55 -12.15 6.47
CA GLN A 39 2.40 -11.83 7.63
C GLN A 39 3.77 -12.51 7.58
N ALA A 40 3.84 -13.81 7.25
CA ALA A 40 5.11 -14.54 7.16
C ALA A 40 6.07 -14.01 6.09
N GLN A 41 5.55 -13.37 5.05
CA GLN A 41 6.38 -12.73 4.03
C GLN A 41 6.89 -11.38 4.52
N ARG A 42 6.03 -10.55 5.13
CA ARG A 42 6.41 -9.28 5.74
C ARG A 42 7.44 -9.45 6.86
N PHE A 43 7.34 -10.51 7.66
CA PHE A 43 8.32 -10.85 8.69
C PHE A 43 9.71 -11.13 8.11
N ARG A 44 9.80 -11.73 6.92
CA ARG A 44 11.08 -12.06 6.26
C ARG A 44 11.66 -10.90 5.46
N GLU A 45 10.80 -10.17 4.75
CA GLU A 45 11.22 -9.12 3.83
C GLU A 45 11.35 -7.75 4.51
N GLY A 46 10.52 -7.48 5.53
CA GLY A 46 10.37 -6.18 6.16
C GLY A 46 9.02 -5.53 5.83
N GLU A 47 8.67 -4.50 6.61
CA GLU A 47 7.42 -3.75 6.46
C GLU A 47 7.56 -2.56 5.51
N ILE A 48 6.41 -2.05 5.03
CA ILE A 48 6.35 -0.81 4.25
C ILE A 48 5.81 0.29 5.17
N PRO A 49 6.62 1.30 5.52
CA PRO A 49 6.19 2.37 6.40
C PRO A 49 4.98 3.11 5.83
N GLY A 50 3.95 3.31 6.66
CA GLY A 50 2.73 4.01 6.28
C GLY A 50 1.77 3.24 5.37
N ALA A 51 2.06 1.98 5.03
CA ALA A 51 1.12 1.14 4.28
C ALA A 51 0.02 0.56 5.18
N LEU A 52 -1.21 0.52 4.69
CA LEU A 52 -2.28 -0.28 5.28
C LEU A 52 -2.02 -1.75 5.03
N LEU A 53 -2.12 -2.55 6.08
CA LEU A 53 -1.92 -3.99 6.02
C LEU A 53 -3.26 -4.68 5.74
N ILE A 54 -3.46 -5.10 4.50
CA ILE A 54 -4.70 -5.76 4.05
C ILE A 54 -4.30 -7.00 3.27
N GLU A 55 -4.31 -8.17 3.89
CA GLU A 55 -3.94 -9.39 3.16
C GLU A 55 -4.85 -9.62 1.94
N ARG A 56 -4.30 -10.22 0.88
CA ARG A 56 -4.98 -10.35 -0.42
C ARG A 56 -6.38 -10.95 -0.31
N ASN A 57 -6.58 -11.88 0.62
CA ASN A 57 -7.82 -12.61 0.81
C ASN A 57 -8.99 -11.73 1.26
N VAL A 58 -8.75 -10.53 1.79
CA VAL A 58 -9.81 -9.63 2.28
C VAL A 58 -9.94 -8.31 1.52
N LEU A 59 -9.13 -8.12 0.48
CA LEU A 59 -8.90 -6.80 -0.09
C LEU A 59 -10.19 -6.14 -0.63
N GLU A 60 -10.99 -6.86 -1.41
CA GLU A 60 -12.14 -6.31 -2.12
C GLU A 60 -13.14 -5.66 -1.15
N TRP A 61 -13.59 -6.39 -0.12
CA TRP A 61 -14.57 -5.89 0.83
C TRP A 61 -14.02 -4.86 1.83
N ARG A 62 -12.69 -4.79 2.00
CA ARG A 62 -12.05 -3.75 2.81
C ARG A 62 -11.94 -2.44 2.05
N CYS A 63 -11.76 -2.49 0.73
CA CYS A 63 -11.63 -1.31 -0.13
C CYS A 63 -12.95 -0.80 -0.72
N ASP A 64 -14.00 -1.62 -0.77
CA ASP A 64 -15.32 -1.26 -1.29
C ASP A 64 -16.05 -0.27 -0.35
N PRO A 65 -16.37 0.97 -0.78
CA PRO A 65 -17.07 1.96 0.05
C PRO A 65 -18.51 1.55 0.40
N THR A 66 -19.10 0.62 -0.35
CA THR A 66 -20.46 0.10 -0.15
C THR A 66 -20.51 -1.12 0.78
N SER A 67 -19.37 -1.72 1.09
CA SER A 67 -19.25 -2.88 1.97
C SER A 67 -19.46 -2.51 3.45
N ASP A 68 -20.13 -3.39 4.20
CA ASP A 68 -20.24 -3.30 5.66
C ASP A 68 -18.89 -3.53 6.36
N ALA A 69 -17.97 -4.25 5.71
CA ALA A 69 -16.65 -4.56 6.24
C ALA A 69 -15.58 -3.54 5.82
N LYS A 70 -15.98 -2.41 5.21
CA LYS A 70 -15.04 -1.43 4.66
C LYS A 70 -14.11 -0.84 5.72
N LEU A 71 -12.93 -0.42 5.27
CA LEU A 71 -12.04 0.39 6.08
C LEU A 71 -12.46 1.88 6.07
N PRO A 72 -12.05 2.67 7.06
CA PRO A 72 -12.31 4.11 7.10
C PRO A 72 -11.80 4.86 5.85
N GLU A 73 -10.74 4.38 5.21
CA GLU A 73 -10.15 4.98 4.01
C GLU A 73 -10.99 4.73 2.74
N ALA A 74 -11.91 3.76 2.75
CA ALA A 74 -12.83 3.49 1.65
C ALA A 74 -14.00 4.48 1.66
N VAL A 75 -13.68 5.77 1.44
CA VAL A 75 -14.64 6.88 1.49
C VAL A 75 -15.42 7.09 0.19
N GLY A 76 -15.03 6.43 -0.90
CA GLY A 76 -15.68 6.50 -2.20
C GLY A 76 -14.86 5.87 -3.32
N ASP A 77 -15.40 5.88 -4.53
CA ASP A 77 -14.80 5.22 -5.70
C ASP A 77 -13.52 5.92 -6.20
N ASP A 78 -13.31 7.18 -5.81
CA ASP A 78 -12.18 8.04 -6.19
C ASP A 78 -10.91 7.83 -5.36
N VAL A 79 -10.89 6.87 -4.44
CA VAL A 79 -9.70 6.55 -3.64
C VAL A 79 -8.64 5.90 -4.53
N GLU A 80 -7.44 6.49 -4.55
CA GLU A 80 -6.29 5.94 -5.28
C GLU A 80 -5.61 4.85 -4.44
N TRP A 81 -6.09 3.62 -4.58
CA TRP A 81 -5.51 2.44 -3.95
C TRP A 81 -4.23 2.00 -4.67
N VAL A 82 -3.07 2.09 -4.02
CA VAL A 82 -1.78 1.65 -4.54
C VAL A 82 -1.40 0.33 -3.89
N ILE A 83 -1.58 -0.77 -4.63
CA ILE A 83 -1.43 -2.13 -4.10
C ILE A 83 0.02 -2.62 -4.27
N VAL A 84 0.58 -3.15 -3.18
CA VAL A 84 1.94 -3.70 -3.15
C VAL A 84 1.91 -5.15 -2.69
N CYS A 85 2.51 -6.03 -3.49
CA CYS A 85 2.94 -7.35 -3.06
C CYS A 85 4.48 -7.43 -3.11
N SER A 86 5.06 -8.60 -2.93
CA SER A 86 6.53 -8.75 -2.92
C SER A 86 7.22 -8.35 -4.23
N GLU A 87 6.77 -8.89 -5.38
CA GLU A 87 7.44 -8.67 -6.69
C GLU A 87 6.57 -7.98 -7.76
N GLY A 88 5.37 -7.51 -7.41
CA GLY A 88 4.48 -6.82 -8.35
C GLY A 88 3.70 -7.75 -9.31
N TYR A 89 3.50 -9.02 -8.96
CA TYR A 89 2.65 -9.96 -9.71
C TYR A 89 1.23 -9.99 -9.14
N THR A 90 1.08 -10.45 -7.89
CA THR A 90 -0.23 -10.56 -7.22
C THR A 90 -0.91 -9.20 -7.09
N SER A 91 -0.15 -8.13 -6.86
CA SER A 91 -0.70 -6.77 -6.78
C SER A 91 -1.35 -6.31 -8.09
N SER A 92 -0.82 -6.71 -9.25
CA SER A 92 -1.45 -6.38 -10.54
C SER A 92 -2.83 -7.03 -10.69
N LEU A 93 -2.95 -8.29 -10.24
CA LEU A 93 -4.22 -9.01 -10.25
C LEU A 93 -5.21 -8.43 -9.22
N ALA A 94 -4.70 -8.02 -8.06
CA ALA A 94 -5.46 -7.38 -7.02
C ALA A 94 -6.02 -6.02 -7.46
N ALA A 95 -5.19 -5.17 -8.05
CA ALA A 95 -5.63 -3.89 -8.61
C ALA A 95 -6.71 -4.09 -9.69
N ALA A 96 -6.55 -5.09 -10.57
CA ALA A 96 -7.58 -5.40 -11.56
C ALA A 96 -8.91 -5.85 -10.92
N ALA A 97 -8.88 -6.63 -9.84
CA ALA A 97 -10.08 -7.02 -9.11
C ALA A 97 -10.77 -5.82 -8.44
N LEU A 98 -10.01 -4.85 -7.93
CA LEU A 98 -10.57 -3.60 -7.42
C LEU A 98 -11.23 -2.75 -8.52
N LEU A 99 -10.64 -2.74 -9.73
CA LEU A 99 -11.30 -2.11 -10.89
C LEU A 99 -12.62 -2.80 -11.26
N ASP A 100 -12.72 -4.13 -11.10
CA ASP A 100 -13.93 -4.90 -11.41
C ASP A 100 -15.11 -4.53 -10.51
N ILE A 101 -14.85 -3.99 -9.31
CA ILE A 101 -15.87 -3.52 -8.36
C ILE A 101 -16.05 -2.00 -8.37
N GLY A 102 -15.48 -1.29 -9.35
CA GLY A 102 -15.72 0.15 -9.55
C GLY A 102 -14.67 1.09 -8.96
N LEU A 103 -13.65 0.58 -8.27
CA LEU A 103 -12.57 1.40 -7.69
C LEU A 103 -11.56 1.80 -8.76
N HIS A 104 -11.98 2.72 -9.63
CA HIS A 104 -11.35 3.01 -10.91
C HIS A 104 -9.94 3.62 -10.82
N ARG A 105 -9.50 4.09 -9.65
CA ARG A 105 -8.14 4.60 -9.40
C ARG A 105 -7.18 3.58 -8.80
N SER A 106 -7.58 2.31 -8.68
CA SER A 106 -6.69 1.25 -8.20
C SER A 106 -5.55 0.97 -9.16
N THR A 107 -4.34 0.86 -8.60
CA THR A 107 -3.11 0.57 -9.34
C THR A 107 -2.16 -0.30 -8.49
N ASP A 108 -1.01 -0.67 -9.05
CA ASP A 108 0.04 -1.39 -8.35
C ASP A 108 1.42 -0.77 -8.54
N VAL A 109 2.39 -1.25 -7.76
CA VAL A 109 3.80 -0.86 -7.89
C VAL A 109 4.56 -1.86 -8.75
N VAL A 110 5.28 -1.34 -9.76
CA VAL A 110 6.17 -2.13 -10.60
C VAL A 110 7.28 -2.73 -9.75
N GLY A 111 7.36 -4.07 -9.72
CA GLY A 111 8.37 -4.81 -8.96
C GLY A 111 8.10 -4.91 -7.45
N GLY A 112 6.96 -4.40 -6.97
CA GLY A 112 6.51 -4.59 -5.59
C GLY A 112 7.46 -4.06 -4.51
N TYR A 113 7.44 -4.72 -3.35
CA TYR A 113 8.30 -4.43 -2.21
C TYR A 113 9.78 -4.41 -2.59
N HIS A 114 10.26 -5.40 -3.35
CA HIS A 114 11.67 -5.49 -3.72
C HIS A 114 12.14 -4.28 -4.52
N ALA A 115 11.30 -3.75 -5.40
CA ALA A 115 11.62 -2.53 -6.15
C ALA A 115 11.58 -1.27 -5.29
N LEU A 116 10.67 -1.19 -4.31
CA LEU A 116 10.67 -0.08 -3.34
C LEU A 116 11.95 -0.08 -2.49
N ALA A 117 12.35 -1.25 -1.99
CA ALA A 117 13.57 -1.43 -1.22
C ALA A 117 14.80 -1.09 -2.07
N GLY A 118 14.92 -1.67 -3.27
CA GLY A 118 16.04 -1.45 -4.17
C GLY A 118 16.18 0.00 -4.66
N ALA A 119 15.07 0.75 -4.69
CA ALA A 119 15.07 2.17 -5.04
C ALA A 119 15.28 3.11 -3.83
N GLY A 120 15.50 2.58 -2.62
CA GLY A 120 15.65 3.38 -1.39
C GLY A 120 14.37 4.11 -0.97
N VAL A 121 13.21 3.70 -1.47
CA VAL A 121 11.92 4.37 -1.19
C VAL A 121 11.47 4.08 0.24
N LEU A 122 11.73 2.88 0.77
CA LEU A 122 11.34 2.54 2.15
C LEU A 122 11.95 3.50 3.18
N ASP A 123 13.20 3.91 2.98
CA ASP A 123 13.88 4.88 3.84
C ASP A 123 13.25 6.28 3.75
N GLN A 124 12.84 6.69 2.55
CA GLN A 124 12.13 7.96 2.35
C GLN A 124 10.77 7.97 3.05
N LEU A 125 10.07 6.82 3.06
CA LEU A 125 8.79 6.68 3.75
C LEU A 125 8.97 6.68 5.28
N ASN A 126 10.07 6.15 5.80
CA ASN A 126 10.43 6.24 7.23
C ASN A 126 10.80 7.66 7.66
N GLY A 127 11.55 8.39 6.83
CA GLY A 127 12.05 9.74 7.13
C GLY A 127 10.97 10.83 7.21
N GLY A 128 9.72 10.53 6.86
CA GLY A 128 8.56 11.41 7.06
C GLY A 128 8.02 11.41 8.49
N ALA A 129 8.40 10.44 9.33
CA ALA A 129 8.21 10.52 10.76
C ALA A 129 9.35 11.35 11.36
N THR A 130 9.16 12.67 11.46
CA THR A 130 10.06 13.53 12.23
C THR A 130 10.21 12.93 13.62
N THR A 131 11.37 12.35 13.89
CA THR A 131 11.80 12.14 15.28
C THR A 131 11.95 13.55 15.86
N PRO A 132 11.23 13.92 16.93
CA PRO A 132 11.41 15.23 17.54
C PRO A 132 12.89 15.43 17.82
N SER A 133 13.41 16.59 17.45
CA SER A 133 14.78 16.97 17.76
C SER A 133 14.97 16.83 19.28
N PRO A 134 16.18 16.49 19.79
CA PRO A 134 16.43 16.46 21.24
C PRO A 134 16.04 17.76 21.96
N GLY A 135 15.86 18.88 21.24
CA GLY A 135 15.32 20.13 21.77
C GLY A 135 13.81 20.16 22.06
N ASP A 136 13.01 19.30 21.44
CA ASP A 136 11.54 19.30 21.58
C ASP A 136 11.07 18.44 22.78
N LEU A 137 11.92 17.51 23.24
CA LEU A 137 11.66 16.70 24.44
C LEU A 137 11.91 17.46 25.75
N ALA A 138 12.55 18.64 25.69
CA ALA A 138 12.83 19.45 26.87
C ALA A 138 11.58 20.19 27.42
N ASN A 139 10.44 20.15 26.72
CA ASN A 139 9.25 20.92 27.10
C ASN A 139 7.94 20.11 27.19
N ALA A 140 8.00 18.78 27.08
CA ALA A 140 6.83 17.93 27.25
C ALA A 140 6.83 17.31 28.65
N GLY A 141 6.07 17.92 29.56
CA GLY A 141 5.77 17.33 30.87
C GLY A 141 5.21 15.92 30.72
N THR A 142 5.70 15.01 31.57
CA THR A 142 5.37 13.58 31.59
C THR A 142 3.86 13.33 31.74
N PRO A 143 3.22 12.53 30.86
CA PRO A 143 1.98 11.87 31.20
C PRO A 143 2.22 10.38 31.49
N SER A 144 1.74 9.98 32.65
CA SER A 144 1.53 8.61 33.13
C SER A 144 0.95 7.69 32.05
N ARG A 145 1.62 6.57 31.78
CA ARG A 145 1.09 5.48 30.94
C ARG A 145 0.21 4.55 31.78
N ARG A 146 -1.06 4.44 31.44
CA ARG A 146 -1.97 3.41 31.93
C ARG A 146 -2.27 2.45 30.77
N TRP A 147 -1.86 1.20 30.91
CA TRP A 147 -2.21 0.11 30.00
C TRP A 147 -3.61 -0.39 30.34
N ILE A 148 -4.43 -0.62 29.31
CA ILE A 148 -5.60 -1.53 29.35
C ILE A 148 -5.32 -2.60 28.30
#